data_AF-A0A518BV05-F1
#
_entry.id   AF-A0A518BV05-F1
#
_cell.length_a   1.000
_cell.length_b   1.000
_cell.length_c   1.000
_cell.angle_alpha   90.00
_cell.angle_beta   90.00
_cell.angle_gamma   90.00
#
_symmetry.space_group_name_H-M   'P 1'
#
loop_
_entity.id
_entity.type
_entity.pdbx_description
1 polymer ?
#
loop_
_entity_poly.entity_id
_entity_poly.type
_entity_poly.pdbx_seq_one_letter_code
_entity_poly.pdbx_strand_id
1 'polypeptide(L)'
;MLVLILTESWSVHAQTLDLIAPSEIVWPTDTTFAEQLEEAEQQLKERGSSDPLIFEKARLEHLLGAKGDRDLARSAYQALRGLHERYPDDPVISAYFGSAMMLRAQRAWLFTTKGRLVEEGGDLMKRSLEAAPDDAEVHAVIGLSLVDLPDWMEQQAEGQEQIRLGAQLAQGVDAPRRWSPALRAMMVEAYARHSGEALDPDSRRALLETAVSLAPESDAGQRAEQRLREMASP
;
A
#
# COMPACT_ATOMS: atom_id res chain seq x y z
N MET A 1 -9.17 -19.99 50.99
CA MET A 1 -9.77 -18.76 50.45
C MET A 1 -8.63 -17.93 49.88
N LEU A 2 -8.35 -18.10 48.59
CA LEU A 2 -7.12 -17.72 47.93
C LEU A 2 -7.53 -17.04 46.61
N VAL A 3 -7.53 -15.72 46.58
CA VAL A 3 -7.73 -14.91 45.38
C VAL A 3 -6.88 -13.68 45.54
N LEU A 4 -5.80 -13.59 44.75
CA LEU A 4 -5.11 -12.37 44.32
C LEU A 4 -4.00 -12.83 43.36
N ILE A 5 -4.30 -12.88 42.06
CA ILE A 5 -3.30 -13.01 41.00
C ILE A 5 -3.52 -11.84 40.02
N LEU A 6 -2.66 -10.84 40.20
CA LEU A 6 -1.96 -10.04 39.20
C LEU A 6 -2.69 -9.75 37.87
N THR A 7 -3.23 -8.55 37.73
CA THR A 7 -3.59 -7.94 36.45
C THR A 7 -2.73 -6.70 36.19
N GLU A 8 -1.43 -6.87 35.95
CA GLU A 8 -0.54 -5.80 35.47
C GLU A 8 0.55 -6.42 34.59
N SER A 9 0.37 -6.47 33.26
CA SER A 9 1.46 -6.78 32.32
C SER A 9 1.04 -6.67 30.83
N TRP A 10 0.43 -5.57 30.38
CA TRP A 10 0.30 -5.30 28.93
C TRP A 10 0.27 -3.79 28.65
N SER A 11 1.38 -3.08 28.87
CA SER A 11 1.49 -1.66 28.44
C SER A 11 2.92 -1.19 28.13
N VAL A 12 3.83 -2.11 27.78
CA VAL A 12 5.25 -1.75 27.53
C VAL A 12 5.66 -1.86 26.05
N HIS A 13 4.74 -2.09 25.10
CA HIS A 13 5.10 -2.30 23.68
C HIS A 13 4.59 -1.23 22.70
N ALA A 14 4.06 -0.10 23.18
CA ALA A 14 3.65 1.01 22.31
C ALA A 14 4.74 2.10 22.13
N GLN A 15 6.02 1.79 22.40
CA GLN A 15 7.13 2.71 22.14
C GLN A 15 7.76 2.55 20.74
N THR A 16 7.23 1.64 19.91
CA THR A 16 7.74 1.40 18.55
C THR A 16 7.26 2.43 17.52
N LEU A 17 6.35 3.35 17.86
CA LEU A 17 5.61 4.16 16.89
C LEU A 17 6.06 5.63 16.73
N ASP A 18 7.11 6.08 17.43
CA ASP A 18 7.66 7.43 17.22
C ASP A 18 8.93 7.45 16.35
N LEU A 19 9.44 6.30 15.92
CA LEU A 19 10.57 6.22 14.97
C LEU A 19 10.19 6.66 13.55
N ILE A 20 8.89 6.80 13.29
CA ILE A 20 8.33 7.47 12.12
C ILE A 20 7.29 8.47 12.63
N ALA A 21 7.71 9.44 13.46
CA ALA A 21 6.98 10.71 13.51
C ALA A 21 6.64 11.09 12.06
N PRO A 22 5.38 11.49 11.73
CA PRO A 22 4.95 11.74 10.37
C PRO A 22 6.05 12.56 9.74
N SER A 23 6.76 11.94 8.80
CA SER A 23 7.93 12.57 8.24
C SER A 23 7.42 13.93 7.76
N GLU A 24 8.14 15.01 8.07
CA GLU A 24 7.82 16.35 7.52
C GLU A 24 7.95 16.38 5.99
N ILE A 25 7.96 15.21 5.33
CA ILE A 25 7.82 15.03 3.90
C ILE A 25 6.38 15.42 3.56
N VAL A 26 6.21 16.72 3.38
CA VAL A 26 5.03 17.31 2.78
C VAL A 26 5.11 17.01 1.29
N TRP A 27 4.33 16.02 0.86
CA TRP A 27 4.23 15.68 -0.56
C TRP A 27 3.50 16.79 -1.31
N PRO A 28 4.04 17.27 -2.44
CA PRO A 28 3.28 18.10 -3.34
C PRO A 28 2.07 17.31 -3.86
N THR A 29 0.89 17.91 -3.83
CA THR A 29 -0.36 17.31 -4.31
C THR A 29 -0.33 16.97 -5.81
N ASP A 30 0.58 17.61 -6.53
CA ASP A 30 0.57 17.68 -8.00
C ASP A 30 1.70 16.85 -8.64
N THR A 31 2.40 16.02 -7.84
CA THR A 31 3.54 15.23 -8.31
C THR A 31 3.16 13.79 -8.64
N THR A 32 3.79 13.26 -9.68
CA THR A 32 3.78 11.84 -10.04
C THR A 32 4.66 11.04 -9.08
N PHE A 33 4.44 9.72 -9.02
CA PHE A 33 5.32 8.84 -8.22
C PHE A 33 6.79 8.86 -8.69
N ALA A 34 7.05 9.15 -9.96
CA ALA A 34 8.41 9.25 -10.49
C ALA A 34 9.14 10.49 -9.95
N GLU A 35 8.45 11.64 -9.92
CA GLU A 35 8.98 12.87 -9.33
C GLU A 35 9.18 12.72 -7.82
N GLN A 36 8.24 12.08 -7.13
CA GLN A 36 8.38 11.75 -5.70
C GLN A 36 9.59 10.85 -5.45
N LEU A 37 9.87 9.89 -6.35
CA LEU A 37 11.04 9.02 -6.24
C LEU A 37 12.34 9.81 -6.42
N GLU A 38 12.42 10.69 -7.42
CA GLU A 38 13.58 11.56 -7.64
C GLU A 38 13.85 12.46 -6.42
N GLU A 39 12.79 13.02 -5.83
CA GLU A 39 12.90 13.82 -4.61
C GLU A 39 13.43 12.98 -3.43
N ALA A 40 12.87 11.79 -3.20
CA ALA A 40 13.31 10.90 -2.13
C ALA A 40 14.79 10.49 -2.31
N GLU A 41 15.24 10.24 -3.54
CA GLU A 41 16.63 9.95 -3.87
C GLU A 41 17.55 11.15 -3.60
N GLN A 42 17.12 12.36 -3.97
CA GLN A 42 17.87 13.57 -3.69
C GLN A 42 17.97 13.84 -2.18
N GLN A 43 16.88 13.64 -1.43
CA GLN A 43 16.90 13.77 0.03
C GLN A 43 17.85 12.75 0.69
N LEU A 44 17.86 11.49 0.22
CA LEU A 44 18.83 10.48 0.69
C LEU A 44 20.28 10.87 0.41
N LYS A 45 20.53 11.51 -0.73
CA LYS A 45 21.87 11.99 -1.12
C LYS A 45 22.33 13.16 -0.24
N GLU A 46 21.43 14.10 0.06
CA GLU A 46 21.75 15.30 0.84
C GLU A 46 21.83 15.05 2.34
N ARG A 47 20.88 14.28 2.89
CA ARG A 47 20.71 14.06 4.33
C ARG A 47 21.37 12.76 4.81
N GLY A 48 21.78 11.91 3.87
CA GLY A 48 22.31 10.58 4.17
C GLY A 48 21.21 9.53 4.34
N SER A 49 21.64 8.28 4.52
CA SER A 49 20.73 7.14 4.70
C SER A 49 20.07 7.19 6.07
N SER A 50 18.77 7.49 6.09
CA SER A 50 17.90 7.28 7.25
C SER A 50 16.81 6.28 6.89
N ASP A 51 16.39 5.45 7.84
CA ASP A 51 15.40 4.40 7.58
C ASP A 51 14.04 4.92 7.11
N PRO A 52 13.52 6.05 7.59
CA PRO A 52 12.32 6.66 7.02
C PRO A 52 12.46 7.04 5.53
N LEU A 53 13.59 7.63 5.13
CA LEU A 53 13.83 7.96 3.73
C LEU A 53 14.08 6.72 2.86
N ILE A 54 14.73 5.69 3.40
CA ILE A 54 14.89 4.40 2.72
C ILE A 54 13.54 3.74 2.51
N PHE A 55 12.67 3.73 3.53
CA PHE A 55 11.32 3.19 3.41
C PHE A 55 10.50 3.93 2.38
N GLU A 56 10.53 5.26 2.40
CA GLU A 56 9.81 6.06 1.43
C GLU A 56 10.23 5.77 -0.01
N LYS A 57 11.54 5.77 -0.27
CA LYS A 57 12.09 5.38 -1.57
C LYS A 57 11.62 3.98 -1.95
N ALA A 58 11.74 3.01 -1.05
CA ALA A 58 11.37 1.61 -1.33
C ALA A 58 9.87 1.45 -1.62
N ARG A 59 9.02 2.23 -0.96
CA ARG A 59 7.58 2.32 -1.22
C ARG A 59 7.29 2.82 -2.64
N LEU A 60 7.92 3.92 -3.05
CA LEU A 60 7.76 4.49 -4.40
C LEU A 60 8.30 3.55 -5.48
N GLU A 61 9.47 2.95 -5.25
CA GLU A 61 10.04 1.91 -6.13
C GLU A 61 9.13 0.68 -6.23
N HIS A 62 8.46 0.30 -5.14
CA HIS A 62 7.49 -0.80 -5.15
C HIS A 62 6.29 -0.47 -6.03
N LEU A 63 5.69 0.72 -5.87
CA LEU A 63 4.53 1.17 -6.65
C LEU A 63 4.85 1.24 -8.15
N LEU A 64 6.00 1.80 -8.52
CA LEU A 64 6.47 1.84 -9.91
C LEU A 64 6.85 0.44 -10.40
N GLY A 65 7.40 -0.39 -9.52
CA GLY A 65 7.74 -1.77 -9.79
C GLY A 65 6.51 -2.64 -10.08
N ALA A 66 5.38 -2.37 -9.43
CA ALA A 66 4.09 -3.01 -9.71
C ALA A 66 3.54 -2.63 -11.10
N LYS A 67 3.86 -1.43 -11.61
CA LYS A 67 3.51 -0.98 -12.97
C LYS A 67 4.39 -1.59 -14.07
N GLY A 68 5.39 -2.39 -13.71
CA GLY A 68 6.18 -3.17 -14.67
C GLY A 68 7.68 -2.92 -14.64
N ASP A 69 8.16 -1.88 -13.93
CA ASP A 69 9.60 -1.62 -13.82
C ASP A 69 10.28 -2.74 -13.00
N ARG A 70 11.12 -3.52 -13.67
CA ARG A 70 11.74 -4.71 -13.06
C ARG A 70 12.89 -4.37 -12.14
N ASP A 71 13.59 -3.27 -12.41
CA ASP A 71 14.76 -2.88 -11.64
C ASP A 71 14.32 -2.17 -10.36
N LEU A 72 13.30 -1.29 -10.45
CA LEU A 72 12.69 -0.68 -9.26
C LEU A 72 12.04 -1.73 -8.36
N ALA A 73 11.33 -2.72 -8.91
CA ALA A 73 10.76 -3.78 -8.08
C ALA A 73 11.83 -4.62 -7.36
N ARG A 74 12.99 -4.84 -7.99
CA ARG A 74 14.12 -5.54 -7.36
C ARG A 74 14.74 -4.69 -6.25
N SER A 75 14.93 -3.41 -6.51
CA SER A 75 15.45 -2.43 -5.55
C SER A 75 14.54 -2.35 -4.32
N ALA A 76 13.23 -2.17 -4.53
CA ALA A 76 12.21 -2.18 -3.49
C ALA A 76 12.27 -3.44 -2.63
N TYR A 77 12.31 -4.63 -3.25
CA TYR A 77 12.43 -5.91 -2.52
C TYR A 77 13.65 -5.94 -1.60
N GLN A 78 14.81 -5.47 -2.06
CA GLN A 78 16.04 -5.49 -1.26
C GLN A 78 15.95 -4.52 -0.08
N ALA A 79 15.47 -3.29 -0.33
CA ALA A 79 15.31 -2.29 0.71
C ALA A 79 14.27 -2.70 1.76
N LEU A 80 13.09 -3.16 1.32
CA LEU A 80 12.02 -3.62 2.21
C LEU A 80 12.42 -4.85 3.02
N ARG A 81 13.19 -5.77 2.45
CA ARG A 81 13.77 -6.88 3.21
C ARG A 81 14.67 -6.37 4.34
N GLY A 82 15.60 -5.46 4.04
CA GLY A 82 16.53 -4.92 5.04
C GLY A 82 15.81 -4.08 6.11
N LEU A 83 14.71 -3.41 5.75
CA LEU A 83 13.84 -2.73 6.71
C LEU A 83 13.09 -3.73 7.59
N HIS A 84 12.48 -4.77 7.01
CA HIS A 84 11.76 -5.80 7.76
C HIS A 84 12.67 -6.58 8.72
N GLU A 85 13.93 -6.84 8.34
CA GLU A 85 14.92 -7.47 9.23
C GLU A 85 15.23 -6.60 10.47
N ARG A 86 15.10 -5.27 10.37
CA ARG A 86 15.33 -4.33 11.47
C ARG A 86 14.06 -3.97 12.25
N TYR A 87 12.92 -3.99 11.57
CA TYR A 87 11.60 -3.63 12.08
C TYR A 87 10.60 -4.76 11.77
N PRO A 88 10.77 -5.95 12.37
CA PRO A 88 9.94 -7.11 12.04
C PRO A 88 8.49 -6.98 12.50
N ASP A 89 8.23 -6.09 13.48
CA ASP A 89 6.91 -5.86 14.07
C ASP A 89 6.19 -4.65 13.47
N ASP A 90 6.77 -3.97 12.47
CA ASP A 90 6.11 -2.87 11.77
C ASP A 90 5.16 -3.44 10.69
N PRO A 91 3.83 -3.28 10.86
CA PRO A 91 2.84 -3.89 9.98
C PRO A 91 2.89 -3.32 8.56
N VAL A 92 3.25 -2.05 8.38
CA VAL A 92 3.30 -1.42 7.05
C VAL A 92 4.52 -1.94 6.29
N ILE A 93 5.69 -1.98 6.94
CA ILE A 93 6.91 -2.56 6.34
C ILE A 93 6.67 -4.04 5.99
N SER A 94 6.04 -4.80 6.87
CA SER A 94 5.70 -6.20 6.62
C SER A 94 4.74 -6.38 5.44
N ALA A 95 3.71 -5.54 5.31
CA ALA A 95 2.78 -5.59 4.18
C ALA A 95 3.49 -5.30 2.86
N TYR A 96 4.31 -4.24 2.80
CA TYR A 96 5.10 -3.91 1.62
C TYR A 96 6.11 -4.98 1.28
N PHE A 97 6.80 -5.56 2.28
CA PHE A 97 7.75 -6.63 2.03
C PHE A 97 7.06 -7.88 1.48
N GLY A 98 5.93 -8.29 2.07
CA GLY A 98 5.10 -9.37 1.54
C GLY A 98 4.66 -9.10 0.10
N SER A 99 4.29 -7.86 -0.22
CA SER A 99 3.91 -7.47 -1.59
C SER A 99 5.09 -7.53 -2.56
N ALA A 100 6.26 -7.06 -2.15
CA ALA A 100 7.48 -7.18 -2.95
C ALA A 100 7.86 -8.64 -3.20
N MET A 101 7.57 -9.56 -2.27
CA MET A 101 7.73 -11.00 -2.47
C MET A 101 6.77 -11.53 -3.55
N MET A 102 5.51 -11.10 -3.56
CA MET A 102 4.55 -11.45 -4.61
C MET A 102 4.98 -10.93 -6.00
N LEU A 103 5.43 -9.68 -6.08
CA LEU A 103 5.99 -9.10 -7.32
C LEU A 103 7.22 -9.87 -7.81
N ARG A 104 8.06 -10.35 -6.88
CA ARG A 104 9.20 -11.20 -7.22
C ARG A 104 8.75 -12.59 -7.67
N ALA A 105 7.74 -13.16 -7.03
CA ALA A 105 7.16 -14.46 -7.39
C ALA A 105 6.60 -14.45 -8.81
N GLN A 106 5.87 -13.39 -9.19
CA GLN A 106 5.33 -13.20 -10.54
C GLN A 106 6.41 -13.30 -11.63
N ARG A 107 7.64 -12.87 -11.30
CA ARG A 107 8.79 -12.85 -12.21
C ARG A 107 9.73 -14.06 -12.05
N ALA A 108 9.47 -14.96 -11.10
CA ALA A 108 10.31 -16.12 -10.84
C ALA A 108 10.09 -17.20 -11.90
N TRP A 109 11.18 -17.71 -12.47
CA TRP A 109 11.15 -18.79 -13.46
C TRP A 109 10.79 -20.16 -12.85
N LEU A 110 11.32 -20.45 -11.66
CA LEU A 110 11.13 -21.75 -10.99
C LEU A 110 9.83 -21.75 -10.18
N PHE A 111 8.94 -22.71 -10.46
CA PHE A 111 7.67 -22.87 -9.76
C PHE A 111 7.82 -23.02 -8.24
N THR A 112 8.87 -23.72 -7.79
CA THR A 112 9.14 -23.88 -6.35
C THR A 112 9.46 -22.55 -5.67
N THR A 113 10.29 -21.71 -6.30
CA THR A 113 10.57 -20.35 -5.83
C THR A 113 9.30 -19.48 -5.86
N LYS A 114 8.48 -19.62 -6.90
CA LYS A 114 7.22 -18.87 -7.02
C LYS A 114 6.25 -19.22 -5.90
N GLY A 115 6.01 -20.52 -5.65
CA GLY A 115 5.13 -20.99 -4.58
C GLY A 115 5.57 -20.49 -3.21
N ARG A 116 6.86 -20.69 -2.88
CA ARG A 116 7.42 -20.23 -1.61
C ARG A 116 7.28 -18.72 -1.39
N LEU A 117 7.58 -17.91 -2.41
CA LEU A 117 7.47 -16.45 -2.32
C LEU A 117 6.02 -15.98 -2.16
N VAL A 118 5.06 -16.64 -2.83
CA VAL A 118 3.62 -16.33 -2.68
C VAL A 118 3.15 -16.68 -1.28
N GLU A 119 3.51 -17.86 -0.77
CA GLU A 119 3.14 -18.33 0.57
C GLU A 119 3.72 -17.42 1.66
N GLU A 120 5.04 -17.24 1.69
CA GLU A 120 5.69 -16.38 2.68
C GLU A 120 5.21 -14.92 2.60
N GLY A 121 5.00 -14.41 1.37
CA GLY A 121 4.50 -13.05 1.16
C GLY A 121 3.05 -12.87 1.64
N GLY A 122 2.18 -13.85 1.37
CA GLY A 122 0.80 -13.85 1.85
C GLY A 122 0.71 -13.96 3.38
N ASP A 123 1.56 -14.77 4.00
CA ASP A 123 1.60 -14.90 5.46
C ASP A 123 2.11 -13.64 6.16
N LEU A 124 3.03 -12.89 5.53
CA LEU A 124 3.43 -11.57 6.02
C LEU A 124 2.28 -10.56 5.94
N MET A 125 1.56 -10.52 4.82
CA MET A 125 0.40 -9.64 4.64
C MET A 125 -0.71 -9.92 5.66
N LYS A 126 -1.06 -11.19 5.87
CA LYS A 126 -2.09 -11.58 6.87
C LYS A 126 -1.71 -11.11 8.27
N ARG A 127 -0.48 -11.36 8.69
CA ARG A 127 0.02 -10.88 10.00
C ARG A 127 0.04 -9.36 10.11
N SER A 128 0.35 -8.67 9.01
CA SER A 128 0.32 -7.20 8.96
C SER A 128 -1.10 -6.67 9.17
N LEU A 129 -2.08 -7.30 8.52
CA LEU A 129 -3.49 -6.96 8.66
C LEU A 129 -4.02 -7.25 10.08
N GLU A 130 -3.64 -8.38 10.66
CA GLU A 130 -3.99 -8.72 12.05
C GLU A 130 -3.40 -7.72 13.05
N ALA A 131 -2.18 -7.25 12.81
CA ALA A 131 -1.49 -6.30 13.67
C ALA A 131 -2.02 -4.86 13.53
N ALA A 132 -2.53 -4.49 12.36
CA ALA A 132 -3.03 -3.14 12.07
C ALA A 132 -4.31 -3.17 11.21
N PRO A 133 -5.43 -3.67 11.77
CA PRO A 133 -6.67 -3.88 11.03
C PRO A 133 -7.36 -2.59 10.58
N ASP A 134 -7.03 -1.45 11.18
CA ASP A 134 -7.59 -0.13 10.85
C ASP A 134 -6.60 0.71 10.02
N ASP A 135 -5.46 0.15 9.62
CA ASP A 135 -4.44 0.86 8.85
C ASP A 135 -4.74 0.76 7.35
N ALA A 136 -5.20 1.88 6.80
CA ALA A 136 -5.54 1.98 5.38
C ALA A 136 -4.43 1.49 4.44
N GLU A 137 -3.16 1.55 4.85
CA GLU A 137 -1.99 1.37 3.95
C GLU A 137 -1.67 -0.10 3.85
N VAL A 138 -1.85 -0.80 4.97
CA VAL A 138 -1.89 -2.24 5.01
C VAL A 138 -3.01 -2.76 4.10
N HIS A 139 -4.24 -2.27 4.25
CA HIS A 139 -5.37 -2.62 3.37
C HIS A 139 -5.06 -2.34 1.89
N ALA A 140 -4.49 -1.18 1.60
CA ALA A 140 -4.13 -0.76 0.25
C ALA A 140 -3.13 -1.69 -0.42
N VAL A 141 -2.01 -1.94 0.25
CA VAL A 141 -0.92 -2.77 -0.26
C VAL A 141 -1.39 -4.20 -0.46
N ILE A 142 -2.12 -4.76 0.51
CA ILE A 142 -2.66 -6.12 0.41
C ILE A 142 -3.65 -6.20 -0.74
N GLY A 143 -4.65 -5.31 -0.76
CA GLY A 143 -5.68 -5.29 -1.79
C GLY A 143 -5.11 -5.23 -3.20
N LEU A 144 -4.19 -4.30 -3.46
CA LEU A 144 -3.51 -4.16 -4.75
C LEU A 144 -2.64 -5.36 -5.11
N SER A 145 -2.10 -6.08 -4.13
CA SER A 145 -1.29 -7.27 -4.38
C SER A 145 -2.12 -8.50 -4.72
N LEU A 146 -3.31 -8.61 -4.15
CA LEU A 146 -4.16 -9.80 -4.27
C LEU A 146 -5.15 -9.72 -5.44
N VAL A 147 -5.60 -8.52 -5.80
CA VAL A 147 -6.70 -8.35 -6.77
C VAL A 147 -6.36 -8.80 -8.20
N ASP A 148 -5.08 -8.74 -8.58
CA ASP A 148 -4.61 -9.14 -9.90
C ASP A 148 -3.99 -10.56 -9.89
N LEU A 149 -4.16 -11.31 -8.79
CA LEU A 149 -3.75 -12.71 -8.74
C LEU A 149 -4.67 -13.58 -9.62
N PRO A 150 -4.15 -14.66 -10.22
CA PRO A 150 -4.99 -15.58 -10.99
C PRO A 150 -6.11 -16.21 -10.16
N ASP A 151 -7.29 -16.37 -10.75
CA ASP A 151 -8.51 -16.89 -10.12
C ASP A 151 -8.30 -18.22 -9.35
N TRP A 152 -7.43 -19.10 -9.85
CA TRP A 152 -7.13 -20.38 -9.21
C TRP A 152 -6.49 -20.26 -7.82
N MET A 153 -6.01 -19.07 -7.44
CA MET A 153 -5.50 -18.80 -6.09
C MET A 153 -6.60 -18.41 -5.10
N GLU A 154 -7.82 -18.13 -5.56
CA GLU A 154 -8.97 -17.78 -4.72
C GLU A 154 -8.76 -16.57 -3.78
N GLN A 155 -7.79 -15.69 -4.09
CA GLN A 155 -7.48 -14.50 -3.27
C GLN A 155 -8.06 -13.19 -3.83
N GLN A 156 -8.70 -13.22 -5.00
CA GLN A 156 -9.21 -12.00 -5.63
C GLN A 156 -10.33 -11.34 -4.81
N ALA A 157 -11.24 -12.13 -4.25
CA ALA A 157 -12.33 -11.63 -3.41
C ALA A 157 -11.79 -10.92 -2.15
N GLU A 158 -10.78 -11.53 -1.51
CA GLU A 158 -10.06 -10.90 -0.41
C GLU A 158 -9.41 -9.59 -0.86
N GLY A 159 -8.69 -9.59 -1.99
CA GLY A 159 -8.10 -8.38 -2.56
C GLY A 159 -9.10 -7.25 -2.80
N GLN A 160 -10.28 -7.57 -3.34
CA GLN A 160 -11.36 -6.59 -3.54
C GLN A 160 -11.88 -6.02 -2.22
N GLU A 161 -12.04 -6.86 -1.20
CA GLU A 161 -12.47 -6.42 0.12
C GLU A 161 -11.44 -5.50 0.78
N GLN A 162 -10.16 -5.83 0.71
CA GLN A 162 -9.08 -4.99 1.23
C GLN A 162 -8.98 -3.65 0.47
N ILE A 163 -9.20 -3.63 -0.85
CA ILE A 163 -9.30 -2.38 -1.62
C ILE A 163 -10.48 -1.52 -1.15
N ARG A 164 -11.64 -2.14 -0.91
CA ARG A 164 -12.83 -1.44 -0.41
C ARG A 164 -12.54 -0.79 0.95
N LEU A 165 -12.02 -1.56 1.90
CA LEU A 165 -11.70 -1.09 3.25
C LEU A 165 -10.64 0.02 3.21
N GLY A 166 -9.56 -0.17 2.44
CA GLY A 166 -8.53 0.84 2.24
C GLY A 166 -9.07 2.14 1.64
N ALA A 167 -9.96 2.06 0.64
CA ALA A 167 -10.60 3.23 0.05
C ALA A 167 -11.55 3.96 1.02
N GLN A 168 -12.26 3.23 1.88
CA GLN A 168 -13.11 3.83 2.92
C GLN A 168 -12.26 4.58 3.95
N LEU A 169 -11.19 3.94 4.45
CA LEU A 169 -10.28 4.54 5.41
C LEU A 169 -9.54 5.75 4.82
N ALA A 170 -9.15 5.70 3.53
CA ALA A 170 -8.49 6.80 2.83
C ALA A 170 -9.37 8.05 2.64
N GLN A 171 -10.69 7.90 2.70
CA GLN A 171 -11.67 8.98 2.61
C GLN A 171 -12.07 9.53 3.98
N GLY A 172 -11.72 8.85 5.08
CA GLY A 172 -12.03 9.28 6.44
C GLY A 172 -11.36 10.62 6.82
N VAL A 173 -11.96 11.33 7.78
CA VAL A 173 -11.38 12.57 8.36
C VAL A 173 -10.02 12.28 9.01
N ASP A 174 -9.85 11.05 9.50
CA ASP A 174 -8.62 10.55 10.14
C ASP A 174 -7.70 9.84 9.14
N ALA A 175 -7.92 9.99 7.83
CA ALA A 175 -7.01 9.44 6.83
C ALA A 175 -5.56 9.82 7.19
N PRO A 176 -4.64 8.84 7.30
CA PRO A 176 -3.31 9.11 7.82
C PRO A 176 -2.66 10.28 7.09
N ARG A 177 -2.22 11.32 7.82
CA ARG A 177 -1.54 12.48 7.23
C ARG A 177 -0.33 12.11 6.37
N ARG A 178 0.20 10.90 6.56
CA ARG A 178 1.34 10.33 5.80
C ARG A 178 1.00 9.94 4.36
N TRP A 179 -0.27 9.97 3.95
CA TRP A 179 -0.65 9.61 2.59
C TRP A 179 -0.57 10.79 1.65
N SER A 180 0.22 10.64 0.59
CA SER A 180 0.16 11.58 -0.52
C SER A 180 -1.24 11.55 -1.14
N PRO A 181 -1.75 12.70 -1.62
CA PRO A 181 -3.03 12.74 -2.32
C PRO A 181 -3.09 11.78 -3.51
N ALA A 182 -1.95 11.57 -4.20
CA ALA A 182 -1.82 10.59 -5.27
C ALA A 182 -2.08 9.15 -4.80
N LEU A 183 -1.58 8.76 -3.62
CA LEU A 183 -1.84 7.44 -3.04
C LEU A 183 -3.32 7.27 -2.68
N ARG A 184 -3.94 8.30 -2.09
CA ARG A 184 -5.39 8.29 -1.79
C ARG A 184 -6.23 8.17 -3.06
N ALA A 185 -5.91 8.97 -4.08
CA ALA A 185 -6.56 8.91 -5.39
C ALA A 185 -6.41 7.52 -6.02
N MET A 186 -5.23 6.91 -5.95
CA MET A 186 -4.99 5.55 -6.42
C MET A 186 -5.90 4.52 -5.74
N MET A 187 -6.08 4.61 -4.43
CA MET A 187 -6.93 3.68 -3.69
C MET A 187 -8.41 3.83 -4.02
N VAL A 188 -8.90 5.07 -4.09
CA VAL A 188 -10.28 5.35 -4.46
C VAL A 188 -10.57 4.91 -5.91
N GLU A 189 -9.65 5.18 -6.84
CA GLU A 189 -9.76 4.74 -8.24
C GLU A 189 -9.70 3.21 -8.35
N ALA A 190 -8.80 2.55 -7.61
CA ALA A 190 -8.71 1.10 -7.58
C ALA A 190 -10.02 0.46 -7.10
N TYR A 191 -10.67 1.04 -6.08
CA TYR A 191 -11.96 0.56 -5.60
C TYR A 191 -13.06 0.73 -6.66
N ALA A 192 -13.16 1.90 -7.28
CA ALA A 192 -14.12 2.14 -8.36
C ALA A 192 -13.94 1.15 -9.53
N ARG A 193 -12.69 0.81 -9.86
CA ARG A 193 -12.33 -0.12 -10.94
C ARG A 193 -12.65 -1.58 -10.61
N HIS A 194 -12.34 -2.01 -9.39
CA HIS A 194 -12.38 -3.43 -9.03
C HIS A 194 -13.67 -3.88 -8.36
N SER A 195 -14.61 -2.97 -8.10
CA SER A 195 -15.91 -3.32 -7.51
C SER A 195 -16.86 -4.06 -8.45
N GLY A 196 -16.55 -4.17 -9.75
CA GLY A 196 -17.41 -4.87 -10.71
C GLY A 196 -18.85 -4.36 -10.70
N GLU A 197 -19.83 -5.24 -10.48
CA GLU A 197 -21.25 -4.88 -10.36
C GLU A 197 -21.69 -4.50 -8.93
N ALA A 198 -20.81 -4.59 -7.94
CA ALA A 198 -21.14 -4.30 -6.54
C ALA A 198 -21.43 -2.81 -6.28
N LEU A 199 -20.91 -1.92 -7.14
CA LEU A 199 -21.22 -0.49 -7.12
C LEU A 199 -22.22 -0.13 -8.22
N ASP A 200 -23.29 0.54 -7.83
CA ASP A 200 -24.18 1.20 -8.78
C ASP A 200 -23.43 2.30 -9.56
N PRO A 201 -23.92 2.69 -10.75
CA PRO A 201 -23.25 3.66 -11.60
C PRO A 201 -22.98 5.01 -10.94
N ASP A 202 -23.85 5.47 -10.04
CA ASP A 202 -23.72 6.78 -9.40
C ASP A 202 -22.67 6.73 -8.29
N SER A 203 -22.66 5.68 -7.46
CA SER A 203 -21.60 5.45 -6.47
C SER A 203 -20.23 5.32 -7.13
N ARG A 204 -20.14 4.62 -8.26
CA ARG A 204 -18.89 4.52 -9.04
C ARG A 204 -18.45 5.87 -9.57
N ARG A 205 -19.36 6.66 -10.14
CA ARG A 205 -19.08 8.03 -10.61
C ARG A 205 -18.53 8.89 -9.47
N ALA A 206 -19.16 8.87 -8.30
CA ALA A 206 -18.74 9.65 -7.14
C ALA A 206 -17.32 9.30 -6.66
N LEU A 207 -16.94 8.01 -6.67
CA LEU A 207 -15.58 7.60 -6.34
C LEU A 207 -14.57 8.10 -7.39
N LEU A 208 -14.89 8.01 -8.68
CA LEU A 208 -14.00 8.52 -9.73
C LEU A 208 -13.83 10.04 -9.63
N GLU A 209 -14.90 10.79 -9.38
CA GLU A 209 -14.85 12.24 -9.12
C GLU A 209 -13.98 12.56 -7.89
N THR A 210 -14.10 11.75 -6.84
CA THR A 210 -13.26 11.86 -5.64
C THR A 210 -11.79 11.63 -5.96
N ALA A 211 -11.45 10.61 -6.76
CA ALA A 211 -10.08 10.36 -7.17
C ALA A 211 -9.48 11.51 -7.99
N VAL A 212 -10.26 12.10 -8.93
CA VAL A 212 -9.87 13.30 -9.68
C VAL A 212 -9.65 14.48 -8.74
N SER A 213 -10.55 14.71 -7.79
CA SER A 213 -10.43 15.83 -6.85
C SER A 213 -9.24 15.69 -5.89
N LEU A 214 -8.84 14.46 -5.55
CA LEU A 214 -7.73 14.22 -4.64
C LEU A 214 -6.38 14.52 -5.28
N ALA A 215 -6.17 14.10 -6.52
CA ALA A 215 -4.90 14.29 -7.22
C ALA A 215 -5.12 14.28 -8.75
N PRO A 216 -5.59 15.39 -9.35
CA PRO A 216 -6.00 15.42 -10.75
C PRO A 216 -4.86 15.08 -11.71
N GLU A 217 -3.65 15.54 -11.38
CA GLU A 217 -2.45 15.33 -12.20
C GLU A 217 -1.82 13.94 -12.02
N SER A 218 -2.24 13.16 -11.01
CA SER A 218 -1.73 11.80 -10.81
C SER A 218 -2.26 10.84 -11.87
N ASP A 219 -1.53 9.76 -12.15
CA ASP A 219 -2.02 8.71 -13.07
C ASP A 219 -3.40 8.18 -12.66
N ALA A 220 -3.70 8.11 -11.36
CA ALA A 220 -4.99 7.67 -10.86
C ALA A 220 -6.09 8.70 -11.15
N GLY A 221 -5.82 9.98 -10.93
CA GLY A 221 -6.72 11.08 -11.29
C GLY A 221 -7.02 11.09 -12.79
N GLN A 222 -5.99 11.03 -13.63
CA GLN A 222 -6.15 11.00 -15.10
C GLN A 222 -6.94 9.78 -15.57
N ARG A 223 -6.66 8.58 -15.03
CA ARG A 223 -7.44 7.36 -15.33
C ARG A 223 -8.90 7.48 -14.86
N ALA A 224 -9.13 8.11 -13.71
CA ALA A 224 -10.48 8.32 -13.21
C ALA A 224 -11.25 9.31 -14.09
N GLU A 225 -10.60 10.40 -14.51
CA GLU A 225 -11.15 11.37 -15.45
C GLU A 225 -11.50 10.73 -16.79
N GLN A 226 -10.61 9.91 -17.35
CA GLN A 226 -10.88 9.18 -18.59
C GLN A 226 -12.15 8.31 -18.46
N ARG A 227 -12.28 7.55 -17.36
CA ARG A 227 -13.46 6.70 -17.13
C ARG A 227 -14.75 7.50 -16.99
N LEU A 228 -14.69 8.68 -16.35
CA LEU A 228 -15.84 9.59 -16.28
C LEU A 228 -16.29 10.03 -17.67
N ARG A 229 -15.35 10.32 -18.59
CA ARG A 229 -15.68 10.67 -19.99
C ARG A 229 -16.29 9.47 -20.74
N GLU A 230 -15.78 8.26 -20.51
CA GLU A 230 -16.32 7.03 -21.08
C GLU A 230 -17.75 6.77 -20.59
N MET A 231 -18.03 6.97 -19.29
CA MET A 231 -19.37 6.83 -18.71
C MET A 231 -20.37 7.91 -19.17
N ALA A 232 -19.89 9.06 -19.65
CA ALA A 232 -20.73 10.12 -20.20
C ALA A 232 -21.02 9.95 -21.70
N SER A 233 -20.33 9.02 -22.36
CA SER A 233 -20.54 8.73 -23.78
C SER A 233 -21.77 7.81 -23.94
N PRO A 234 -22.73 8.18 -24.82
CA PRO A 234 -23.98 7.44 -25.01
C PRO A 234 -23.82 6.12 -25.75
#